data_AF-A0A7C5B9B8-F1
#
_entry.id   AF-A0A7C5B9B8-F1
#
_cell.length_a   1.000
_cell.length_b   1.000
_cell.length_c   1.000
_cell.angle_alpha   90.00
_cell.angle_beta   90.00
_cell.angle_gamma   90.00
#
_symmetry.space_group_name_H-M   'P 1'
#
loop_
_entity.id
_entity.type
_entity.pdbx_description
1 polymer ?
#
loop_
_entity_poly.entity_id
_entity_poly.type
_entity_poly.pdbx_seq_one_letter_code
_entity_poly.pdbx_strand_id
1 'polypeptide(L)' 'MIRMKEKREIKRLLMMGNEAIARGALEGGIEVLAAYPGTPASEIGEYLSSWAKEY' A
#
# COMPACT_ATOMS: atom_id res chain seq x y z
N MET A 1 31.97 18.87 -13.75
CA MET A 1 30.52 19.00 -14.02
C MET A 1 29.79 17.89 -13.28
N ILE A 2 29.17 18.21 -12.13
CA ILE A 2 28.44 17.23 -11.32
C ILE A 2 27.00 17.17 -11.84
N ARG A 3 26.58 16.00 -12.32
CA ARG A 3 25.21 15.71 -12.78
C ARG A 3 24.29 15.73 -11.56
N MET A 4 23.53 16.81 -11.38
CA MET A 4 22.44 16.87 -10.40
C MET A 4 21.40 15.81 -10.79
N LYS A 5 21.20 14.80 -9.93
CA LYS A 5 20.16 13.79 -10.14
C LYS A 5 18.78 14.48 -10.10
N GLU A 6 17.96 14.23 -11.11
CA GLU A 6 16.55 14.63 -11.11
C GLU A 6 15.88 14.22 -9.80
N LYS A 7 15.25 15.19 -9.13
CA LYS A 7 14.36 14.89 -8.00
C LYS A 7 13.22 14.03 -8.55
N ARG A 8 13.14 12.77 -8.11
CA ARG A 8 11.93 11.97 -8.31
C ARG A 8 10.78 12.72 -7.66
N GLU A 9 9.73 13.02 -8.42
CA GLU A 9 8.50 13.55 -7.84
C GLU A 9 7.97 12.54 -6.81
N ILE A 10 7.88 12.97 -5.56
CA ILE A 10 7.21 12.20 -4.51
C ILE A 10 5.72 12.49 -4.65
N LYS A 11 4.97 11.54 -5.23
CA LYS A 11 3.51 11.62 -5.30
C LYS A 11 2.94 11.43 -3.89
N ARG A 12 2.39 12.51 -3.31
CA ARG A 12 1.63 12.40 -2.06
C ARG A 12 0.22 11.93 -2.38
N LEU A 13 -0.18 10.82 -1.78
CA LEU A 13 -1.53 10.27 -1.89
C LEU A 13 -2.26 10.54 -0.58
N LEU A 14 -3.51 11.02 -0.67
CA LEU A 14 -4.43 11.00 0.45
C LEU A 14 -5.03 9.60 0.51
N MET A 15 -4.89 8.94 1.64
CA MET A 15 -5.27 7.54 1.81
C MET A 15 -5.99 7.36 3.14
N MET A 16 -6.89 6.39 3.22
CA MET A 16 -7.38 5.91 4.51
C MET A 16 -6.24 5.21 5.27
N GLY A 17 -6.32 5.15 6.59
CA GLY A 17 -5.30 4.45 7.41
C GLY A 17 -5.18 2.97 7.04
N ASN A 18 -6.31 2.28 6.89
CA ASN A 18 -6.38 0.88 6.47
C ASN A 18 -5.80 0.66 5.07
N GLU A 19 -6.04 1.60 4.15
CA GLU A 19 -5.50 1.59 2.79
C GLU A 19 -3.96 1.74 2.80
N ALA A 20 -3.43 2.63 3.65
CA ALA A 20 -1.99 2.82 3.80
C ALA A 20 -1.31 1.57 4.37
N ILE A 21 -1.95 0.88 5.31
CA ILE A 21 -1.47 -0.40 5.85
C ILE A 21 -1.42 -1.47 4.74
N ALA A 22 -2.51 -1.59 3.95
CA ALA A 22 -2.56 -2.52 2.83
C ALA A 22 -1.44 -2.24 1.80
N ARG A 23 -1.21 -0.96 1.44
CA ARG A 23 -0.11 -0.57 0.55
C ARG A 23 1.24 -1.00 1.08
N GLY A 24 1.51 -0.67 2.34
CA GLY A 24 2.81 -0.92 2.97
C GLY A 24 3.10 -2.42 3.06
N ALA A 25 2.08 -3.23 3.30
CA ALA A 25 2.22 -4.68 3.31
C ALA A 25 2.59 -5.23 1.91
N LEU A 26 1.91 -4.79 0.84
CA LEU A 26 2.25 -5.19 -0.53
C LEU A 26 3.65 -4.73 -0.95
N GLU A 27 4.00 -3.46 -0.66
CA GLU A 27 5.36 -2.95 -0.88
C GLU A 27 6.42 -3.70 -0.05
N GLY A 28 6.02 -4.26 1.08
CA GLY A 28 6.83 -5.12 1.94
C GLY A 28 6.96 -6.57 1.45
N GLY A 29 6.25 -6.95 0.38
CA GLY A 29 6.34 -8.28 -0.23
C GLY A 29 5.60 -9.38 0.53
N ILE A 30 4.47 -9.07 1.18
CA ILE A 30 3.64 -10.13 1.77
C ILE A 30 3.08 -11.04 0.68
N GLU A 31 3.05 -12.34 0.94
CA GLU A 31 2.49 -13.33 0.00
C GLU A 31 1.15 -13.90 0.48
N VAL A 32 0.86 -13.80 1.79
CA VAL A 32 -0.34 -14.38 2.41
C VAL A 32 -0.97 -13.38 3.37
N LEU A 33 -2.29 -13.18 3.23
CA LEU A 33 -3.14 -12.48 4.19
C LEU A 33 -4.07 -13.49 4.89
N ALA A 34 -4.14 -13.43 6.21
CA ALA A 34 -5.16 -14.10 7.00
C ALA A 34 -5.95 -13.06 7.80
N ALA A 35 -7.26 -12.98 7.58
CA ALA A 35 -8.12 -11.98 8.20
C ALA A 35 -9.53 -12.53 8.47
N TYR A 36 -10.21 -11.95 9.45
CA TYR A 36 -11.62 -12.18 9.71
C TYR A 36 -12.40 -10.87 9.51
N PRO A 37 -13.55 -10.87 8.82
CA PRO A 37 -14.33 -9.65 8.61
C PRO A 37 -14.84 -9.04 9.93
N GLY A 38 -14.67 -7.73 10.10
CA GLY A 38 -15.19 -6.96 11.22
C GLY A 38 -14.66 -5.53 11.25
N THR A 39 -15.49 -4.56 11.63
CA THR A 39 -15.03 -3.18 11.86
C THR A 39 -14.11 -3.13 13.08
N PRO A 40 -13.03 -2.33 13.05
CA PRO A 40 -12.64 -1.36 12.03
C PRO A 40 -11.66 -1.90 10.95
N ALA A 41 -11.41 -3.21 10.89
CA ALA A 41 -10.29 -3.78 10.13
C ALA A 41 -10.67 -4.41 8.77
N SER A 42 -11.96 -4.62 8.49
CA SER A 42 -12.42 -5.27 7.23
C SER A 42 -11.81 -4.66 5.96
N GLU A 43 -11.66 -3.34 5.93
CA GLU A 43 -11.18 -2.60 4.76
C GLU A 43 -9.73 -2.98 4.38
N ILE A 44 -8.90 -3.43 5.33
CA ILE A 44 -7.50 -3.79 5.04
C ILE A 44 -7.45 -4.94 4.03
N GLY A 45 -8.26 -5.99 4.25
CA GLY A 45 -8.30 -7.13 3.34
C GLY A 45 -8.89 -6.79 1.98
N GLU A 46 -9.87 -5.88 1.94
CA GLU A 46 -10.47 -5.37 0.70
C GLU A 46 -9.44 -4.60 -0.13
N TYR A 47 -8.71 -3.67 0.49
CA TYR A 47 -7.64 -2.91 -0.18
C TYR A 47 -6.51 -3.82 -0.67
N LEU A 48 -6.06 -4.78 0.16
CA LEU A 48 -5.06 -5.77 -0.24
C LEU A 48 -5.50 -6.55 -1.48
N SER A 49 -6.73 -7.07 -1.48
CA SER A 49 -7.26 -7.81 -2.62
C SER A 49 -7.38 -6.94 -3.88
N SER A 50 -7.68 -5.64 -3.72
CA SER A 50 -7.81 -4.72 -4.85
C SER A 50 -6.47 -4.42 -5.52
N TRP A 51 -5.40 -4.30 -4.73
CA TRP A 51 -4.07 -3.88 -5.21
C TRP A 51 -3.11 -5.02 -5.45
N ALA A 52 -3.36 -6.22 -4.95
CA ALA A 52 -2.48 -7.37 -5.11
C ALA A 52 -2.12 -7.72 -6.58
N LYS A 53 -2.89 -7.25 -7.57
CA LYS A 53 -2.58 -7.44 -9.00
C LYS A 53 -1.55 -6.45 -9.56
N GLU A 54 -1.27 -5.36 -8.84
CA GLU A 54 -0.36 -4.29 -9.23
C GLU A 54 1.06 -4.48 -8.66
N TYR A 55 1.26 -5.48 -7.79
CA TYR A 55 2.52 -5.85 -7.14
C TYR A 55 2.90 -7.28 -7.51
#